data_AF-A0A2D8KM37-F1
#
_entry.id   AF-A0A2D8KM37-F1
#
_cell.length_a   1.000
_cell.length_b   1.000
_cell.length_c   1.000
_cell.angle_alpha   90.00
_cell.angle_beta   90.00
_cell.angle_gamma   90.00
#
_symmetry.space_group_name_H-M   'P 1'
#
loop_
_entity.id
_entity.type
_entity.pdbx_description
1 polymer ?
#
loop_
_entity_poly.entity_id
_entity_poly.type
_entity_poly.pdbx_seq_one_letter_code
_entity_poly.pdbx_strand_id
1 'polypeptide(L)'
;MTSDMDTDKMSLTKKEQIAEANPDALFADGFDGAIIGYDAIGCCAVYDYDKCLKVLMERDDRMNFPEAHEFMEFNVVSAYVGDFTPIFIHTL
;
A
#
# COMPACT_ATOMS: atom_id res chain seq x y z
N MET A 1 24.84 -24.46 -22.54
CA MET A 1 23.73 -24.58 -21.58
C MET A 1 24.09 -23.80 -20.33
N THR A 2 24.00 -22.48 -20.41
CA THR A 2 23.62 -21.64 -19.28
C THR A 2 22.37 -20.99 -19.82
N SER A 3 21.23 -21.56 -19.43
CA SER A 3 19.91 -21.07 -19.80
C SER A 3 19.87 -19.57 -19.58
N ASP A 4 19.46 -18.84 -20.62
CA ASP A 4 18.96 -17.47 -20.54
C ASP A 4 17.73 -17.45 -19.60
N MET A 5 18.00 -17.52 -18.30
CA MET A 5 17.01 -17.50 -17.23
C MET A 5 16.63 -16.05 -16.86
N ASP A 6 16.90 -15.10 -17.76
CA ASP A 6 16.73 -13.67 -17.54
C ASP A 6 15.59 -13.04 -18.35
N THR A 7 14.77 -13.84 -19.06
CA THR A 7 13.78 -13.30 -20.01
C THR A 7 12.31 -13.41 -19.58
N ASP A 8 12.01 -13.73 -18.32
CA ASP A 8 10.62 -13.65 -17.82
C ASP A 8 10.54 -13.37 -16.31
N LYS A 9 11.31 -12.39 -15.82
CA LYS A 9 10.88 -11.67 -14.61
C LYS A 9 9.65 -10.87 -14.97
N MET A 10 8.49 -11.53 -14.96
CA MET A 10 7.18 -10.92 -14.74
C MET A 10 7.39 -9.73 -13.80
N SER A 11 7.09 -8.51 -14.23
CA SER A 11 7.40 -7.31 -13.45
C SER A 11 6.75 -7.41 -12.08
N LEU A 12 7.55 -7.55 -11.01
CA LEU A 12 7.07 -7.62 -9.64
C LEU A 12 6.18 -6.41 -9.36
N THR A 13 5.05 -6.65 -8.71
CA THR A 13 4.20 -5.59 -8.17
C THR A 13 4.96 -4.82 -7.09
N LYS A 14 4.54 -3.57 -6.80
CA LYS A 14 5.17 -2.78 -5.73
C LYS A 14 5.11 -3.50 -4.38
N LYS A 15 4.03 -4.21 -4.09
CA LYS A 15 3.85 -5.01 -2.88
C LYS A 15 4.88 -6.13 -2.78
N GLU A 16 5.10 -6.88 -3.87
CA GLU A 16 6.11 -7.94 -3.91
C GLU A 16 7.52 -7.37 -3.77
N GLN A 17 7.83 -6.24 -4.41
CA GLN A 17 9.12 -5.55 -4.24
C GLN A 17 9.38 -5.14 -2.79
N ILE A 18 8.34 -4.66 -2.09
CA ILE A 18 8.44 -4.29 -0.67
C ILE A 18 8.60 -5.54 0.19
N ALA A 19 7.87 -6.61 -0.08
CA ALA A 19 7.97 -7.87 0.65
C ALA A 19 9.35 -8.55 0.46
N GLU A 20 9.99 -8.37 -0.70
CA GLU A 20 11.39 -8.79 -0.90
C GLU A 20 12.37 -7.97 -0.05
N ALA A 21 12.13 -6.66 0.12
CA ALA A 21 12.97 -5.78 0.93
C ALA A 21 12.77 -5.97 2.44
N ASN A 22 11.53 -6.25 2.85
CA ASN A 22 11.14 -6.51 4.23
C ASN A 22 10.00 -7.56 4.28
N PRO A 23 10.32 -8.84 4.56
CA PRO A 23 9.33 -9.91 4.65
C PRO A 23 8.28 -9.72 5.75
N ASP A 24 8.59 -8.88 6.76
CA ASP A 24 7.70 -8.57 7.88
C ASP A 24 6.85 -7.32 7.62
N ALA A 25 6.97 -6.68 6.45
CA ALA A 25 6.20 -5.51 6.08
C ALA A 25 4.69 -5.78 6.16
N LEU A 26 3.94 -4.86 6.78
CA LEU A 26 2.49 -4.90 6.81
C LEU A 26 1.93 -4.04 5.67
N PHE A 27 0.74 -4.41 5.20
CA PHE A 27 0.07 -3.76 4.08
C PHE A 27 -1.37 -3.44 4.46
N ALA A 28 -1.87 -2.31 3.98
CA ALA A 28 -3.27 -1.95 4.13
C ALA A 28 -4.11 -2.76 3.13
N ASP A 29 -4.91 -3.70 3.65
CA ASP A 29 -5.70 -4.61 2.83
C ASP A 29 -6.71 -3.86 1.96
N GLY A 30 -6.83 -4.26 0.69
CA GLY A 30 -7.65 -3.59 -0.31
C GLY A 30 -7.08 -2.29 -0.90
N PHE A 31 -5.91 -1.81 -0.45
CA PHE A 31 -5.32 -0.54 -0.90
C PHE A 31 -4.07 -0.68 -1.77
N ASP A 32 -3.70 -1.88 -2.21
CA ASP A 32 -2.43 -2.15 -2.92
C ASP A 32 -2.18 -1.21 -4.12
N GLY A 33 -3.23 -0.77 -4.81
CA GLY A 33 -3.14 0.19 -5.92
C GLY A 33 -2.69 1.61 -5.51
N ALA A 34 -2.80 1.96 -4.24
CA ALA A 34 -2.37 3.23 -3.67
C ALA A 34 -0.92 3.20 -3.15
N ILE A 35 -0.22 2.06 -3.21
CA ILE A 35 1.20 1.96 -2.86
C ILE A 35 2.04 2.82 -3.80
N ILE A 36 2.89 3.65 -3.22
CA ILE A 36 3.85 4.51 -3.92
C ILE A 36 5.31 4.18 -3.60
N GLY A 37 5.59 3.41 -2.55
CA GLY A 37 6.94 2.96 -2.21
C GLY A 37 7.01 2.35 -0.82
N TYR A 38 8.22 2.35 -0.24
CA TYR A 38 8.47 2.06 1.16
C TYR A 38 9.41 3.12 1.75
N ASP A 39 9.37 3.32 3.06
CA ASP A 39 10.24 4.28 3.73
C ASP A 39 11.67 3.72 3.91
N ALA A 40 12.68 4.59 3.94
CA ALA A 40 14.09 4.18 3.95
C ALA A 40 14.62 3.70 5.31
N ILE A 41 13.86 3.85 6.40
CA ILE A 41 14.31 3.58 7.77
C ILE A 41 13.66 2.31 8.32
N GLY A 42 12.33 2.28 8.35
CA GLY A 42 11.52 1.17 8.84
C GLY A 42 11.12 0.17 7.76
N CYS A 43 11.37 0.47 6.48
CA CYS A 43 10.88 -0.33 5.36
C CYS A 43 9.36 -0.59 5.42
N CYS A 44 8.59 0.38 5.94
CA CYS A 44 7.14 0.30 5.96
C CYS A 44 6.59 0.68 4.59
N ALA A 45 5.52 0.01 4.15
CA ALA A 45 4.84 0.38 2.91
C ALA A 45 4.27 1.80 3.02
N VAL A 46 4.47 2.61 1.97
CA VAL A 46 4.01 3.99 1.88
C VAL A 46 2.90 4.08 0.84
N TYR A 47 1.77 4.66 1.26
CA TYR A 47 0.56 4.83 0.48
C TYR A 47 0.27 6.30 0.21
N ASP A 48 -0.29 6.58 -0.97
CA ASP A 48 -0.92 7.86 -1.30
C ASP A 48 -2.34 7.89 -0.72
N TYR A 49 -2.56 8.78 0.25
CA TYR A 49 -3.83 8.88 0.98
C TYR A 49 -5.00 9.21 0.05
N ASP A 50 -4.81 10.10 -0.92
CA ASP A 50 -5.89 10.51 -1.83
C ASP A 50 -6.26 9.37 -2.79
N LYS A 51 -5.30 8.51 -3.15
CA LYS A 51 -5.59 7.25 -3.86
C LYS A 51 -6.36 6.27 -2.99
N CYS A 52 -6.06 6.18 -1.69
CA CYS A 52 -6.85 5.35 -0.77
C CYS A 52 -8.31 5.82 -0.69
N LEU A 53 -8.55 7.13 -0.61
CA LEU A 53 -9.91 7.69 -0.66
C LEU A 53 -10.64 7.29 -1.95
N LYS A 54 -9.97 7.40 -3.11
CA LYS A 54 -10.56 6.99 -4.39
C LYS A 54 -10.96 5.51 -4.39
N VAL A 55 -10.12 4.63 -3.85
CA VAL A 55 -10.46 3.19 -3.70
C VAL A 55 -11.75 3.00 -2.89
N LEU A 56 -11.93 3.71 -1.78
CA LEU A 56 -13.15 3.64 -0.95
C LEU A 56 -14.39 4.21 -1.65
N MET A 57 -14.20 5.23 -2.49
CA MET A 57 -15.30 5.84 -3.25
C MET A 57 -15.72 4.99 -4.46
N GLU A 58 -14.81 4.18 -5.00
CA GLU A 58 -15.02 3.38 -6.22
C GLU A 58 -15.41 1.92 -5.96
N ARG A 59 -15.16 1.38 -4.76
CA ARG A 59 -15.52 0.00 -4.39
C ARG A 59 -17.05 -0.20 -4.26
N ASP A 60 -17.51 -1.45 -4.21
CA ASP A 60 -18.94 -1.81 -4.34
C ASP A 60 -19.89 -1.17 -3.32
N ASP A 61 -19.44 -0.96 -2.06
CA ASP A 61 -20.25 -0.31 -1.01
C ASP A 61 -20.32 1.22 -1.15
N ARG A 62 -19.50 1.81 -2.05
CA ARG A 62 -19.37 3.22 -2.45
C ARG A 62 -19.58 4.21 -1.31
N MET A 63 -18.47 4.67 -0.74
CA MET A 63 -18.48 5.78 0.22
C MET A 63 -18.47 7.13 -0.48
N ASN A 64 -19.20 8.11 0.05
CA ASN A 64 -18.95 9.51 -0.33
C ASN A 64 -17.62 10.00 0.27
N PHE A 65 -17.13 11.16 -0.17
CA PHE A 65 -15.83 11.68 0.29
C PHE A 65 -15.74 11.81 1.84
N PRO A 66 -16.72 12.42 2.54
CA PRO A 66 -16.72 12.44 4.00
C PRO A 66 -16.64 11.06 4.67
N GLU A 67 -17.44 10.10 4.19
CA GLU A 67 -17.45 8.72 4.71
C GLU A 67 -16.11 8.01 4.46
N ALA A 68 -15.53 8.18 3.27
CA ALA A 68 -14.25 7.59 2.92
C ALA A 68 -13.12 8.17 3.79
N HIS A 69 -13.14 9.50 4.02
CA HIS A 69 -12.20 10.17 4.91
C HIS A 69 -12.35 9.67 6.35
N GLU A 70 -13.57 9.61 6.88
CA GLU A 70 -13.83 9.08 8.22
C GLU A 70 -13.36 7.63 8.36
N PHE A 71 -13.63 6.79 7.35
CA PHE A 71 -13.15 5.42 7.33
C PHE A 71 -11.63 5.33 7.35
N MET A 72 -10.94 6.13 6.52
CA MET A 72 -9.48 6.19 6.48
C MET A 72 -8.90 6.60 7.83
N GLU A 73 -9.42 7.66 8.46
CA GLU A 73 -8.90 8.14 9.74
C GLU A 73 -9.04 7.10 10.86
N PHE A 74 -10.22 6.49 10.99
CA PHE A 74 -10.51 5.59 12.11
C PHE A 74 -10.02 4.16 11.91
N ASN A 75 -10.20 3.60 10.71
CA ASN A 75 -9.96 2.18 10.46
C ASN A 75 -8.59 1.89 9.84
N VAL A 76 -7.96 2.89 9.23
CA VAL A 76 -6.74 2.69 8.45
C VAL A 76 -5.56 3.42 9.06
N VAL A 77 -5.60 4.75 9.15
CA VAL A 77 -4.50 5.57 9.66
C VAL A 77 -4.28 5.37 11.16
N SER A 78 -5.35 5.33 11.94
CA SER A 78 -5.26 5.14 13.40
C SER A 78 -5.09 3.67 13.82
N ALA A 79 -5.14 2.73 12.87
CA ALA A 79 -4.96 1.31 13.15
C ALA A 79 -3.46 0.97 13.25
N TYR A 80 -2.88 1.15 14.44
CA TYR A 80 -1.55 0.59 14.72
C TYR A 80 -1.64 -0.94 14.75
N VAL A 81 -0.99 -1.60 13.80
CA VAL A 81 -1.04 -3.07 13.62
C VAL A 81 0.32 -3.75 13.85
N GLY A 82 1.34 -3.01 14.28
CA GLY A 82 2.67 -3.52 14.62
C GLY A 82 3.81 -2.63 14.10
N ASP A 83 5.05 -3.10 14.27
CA ASP A 83 6.28 -2.32 14.01
C ASP A 83 6.45 -1.89 12.54
N PHE A 84 5.73 -2.52 11.61
CA PHE A 84 5.74 -2.19 10.18
C PHE A 84 4.39 -1.66 9.68
N THR A 85 3.64 -1.00 10.58
CA THR A 85 2.37 -0.34 10.21
C THR A 85 2.59 0.61 9.02
N PRO A 86 1.76 0.53 7.97
CA PRO A 86 1.90 1.39 6.79
C PRO A 86 1.89 2.89 7.09
N ILE A 87 2.58 3.65 6.25
CA ILE A 87 2.60 5.11 6.28
C ILE A 87 1.69 5.65 5.17
N PHE A 88 0.86 6.64 5.50
CA PHE A 88 -0.03 7.31 4.56
C PHE A 88 0.39 8.77 4.41
N ILE A 89 0.55 9.23 3.18
CA ILE A 89 0.97 10.62 2.89
C ILE A 89 -0.01 11.33 1.96
N HIS A 90 -0.13 12.64 2.12
CA HIS A 90 -0.71 13.51 1.11
C HIS A 90 0.37 13.97 0.13
N THR A 91 0.06 13.95 -1.16
CA THR A 91 0.93 14.50 -2.21
C THR A 91 0.57 15.96 -2.47
N LEU A 92 1.56 16.78 -2.88
CA LEU A 92 1.39 18.21 -3.20
C LEU A 92 1.37 18.46 -4.70
#